data_AF-A0A3P9NZV1-F1
#
_entry.id   AF-A0A3P9NZV1-F1
#
_cell.length_a   1.000
_cell.length_b   1.000
_cell.length_c   1.000
_cell.angle_alpha   90.00
_cell.angle_beta   90.00
_cell.angle_gamma   90.00
#
_symmetry.space_group_name_H-M   'P 1'
#
loop_
_entity.id
_entity.type
_entity.pdbx_description
1 polymer ?
#
loop_
_entity_poly.entity_id
_entity_poly.type
_entity_poly.pdbx_seq_one_letter_code
_entity_poly.pdbx_strand_id
1 'polypeptide(L)'
;MAGTVYITTILLIFGVGSQALDLLKATSVLGDPPSTPKVHCWCSSYPNVTFCSWPEPLPSHPTQYIATYSERDSNADPKTCHLVPPGSSSSALTTEPPSSLSEQLWHCHLPNLKLLTEYILNITVVHSGGSSFHLSSFMLEDIVKPDPPVDVRVSPLATKYLLVEWSPPPTWTSTDIFPLKYQILYQWEIRGSPKFNNLGPYENTKAELKGLIPGRTYQFQVCAKEMLGLGQCSDWSSPVKITIPTTKL
;
A
#
# COMPACT_ATOMS: atom_id res chain seq x y z
N MET A 1 -66.57 -28.64 50.63
CA MET A 1 -65.64 -28.13 51.65
C MET A 1 -65.02 -26.85 51.13
N ALA A 2 -65.45 -25.72 51.70
CA ALA A 2 -64.89 -24.40 51.47
C ALA A 2 -63.83 -24.11 52.55
N GLY A 3 -62.78 -23.35 52.20
CA GLY A 3 -61.74 -22.85 53.13
C GLY A 3 -60.66 -22.11 52.35
N THR A 4 -60.89 -20.84 52.00
CA THR A 4 -60.37 -19.62 52.66
C THR A 4 -58.88 -19.38 52.40
N VAL A 5 -58.62 -18.34 51.59
CA VAL A 5 -57.32 -17.75 51.26
C VAL A 5 -56.94 -16.72 52.33
N TYR A 6 -55.68 -16.71 52.75
CA TYR A 6 -55.06 -15.59 53.46
C TYR A 6 -53.88 -15.08 52.64
N ILE A 7 -53.98 -13.85 52.13
CA ILE A 7 -52.84 -13.13 51.53
C ILE A 7 -52.55 -11.95 52.45
N THR A 8 -51.40 -12.01 53.11
CA THR A 8 -50.86 -10.95 53.96
C THR A 8 -50.19 -9.88 53.09
N THR A 9 -50.73 -8.67 53.11
CA THR A 9 -50.11 -7.48 52.51
C THR A 9 -49.22 -6.80 53.55
N ILE A 10 -47.91 -6.77 53.31
CA ILE A 10 -46.95 -5.99 54.10
C ILE A 10 -46.67 -4.69 53.34
N LEU A 11 -47.17 -3.58 53.88
CA LEU A 11 -46.79 -2.22 53.52
C LEU A 11 -45.42 -1.92 54.15
N LEU A 12 -44.41 -1.61 53.36
CA LEU A 12 -43.17 -1.01 53.87
C LEU A 12 -43.01 0.41 53.30
N ILE A 13 -42.96 1.33 54.24
CA ILE A 13 -42.99 2.78 54.09
C ILE A 13 -41.57 3.26 53.80
N PHE A 14 -41.39 4.08 52.78
CA PHE A 14 -40.09 4.66 52.43
C PHE A 14 -39.64 5.68 53.50
N GLY A 15 -38.57 5.36 54.22
CA GLY A 15 -37.82 6.30 55.06
C GLY A 15 -36.70 6.94 54.26
N VAL A 16 -36.73 8.27 54.13
CA VAL A 16 -35.67 9.08 53.54
C VAL A 16 -34.47 9.07 54.50
N GLY A 17 -33.35 8.48 54.07
CA GLY A 17 -32.08 8.49 54.79
C GLY A 17 -30.95 8.65 53.78
N SER A 18 -30.41 9.87 53.70
CA SER A 18 -29.29 10.26 52.88
C SER A 18 -27.97 9.72 53.42
N GLN A 19 -27.20 9.01 52.58
CA GLN A 19 -25.74 8.98 52.65
C GLN A 19 -25.20 8.75 51.24
N ALA A 20 -24.29 9.64 50.85
CA ALA A 20 -23.73 9.77 49.51
C ALA A 20 -22.95 8.52 49.09
N LEU A 21 -23.29 7.96 47.93
CA LEU A 21 -22.34 7.24 47.08
C LEU A 21 -22.05 8.13 45.89
N ASP A 22 -20.97 8.90 46.01
CA ASP A 22 -20.40 9.65 44.90
C ASP A 22 -19.25 8.85 44.28
N LEU A 23 -19.14 8.97 42.96
CA LEU A 23 -17.99 8.64 42.11
C LEU A 23 -17.66 7.16 41.85
N LEU A 24 -18.24 6.65 40.76
CA LEU A 24 -17.50 6.27 39.56
C LEU A 24 -18.49 6.06 38.41
N LYS A 25 -18.99 7.19 37.86
CA LYS A 25 -19.62 7.17 36.54
C LYS A 25 -18.50 7.03 35.51
N ALA A 26 -18.12 5.78 35.20
CA ALA A 26 -17.38 5.50 34.00
C ALA A 26 -18.30 5.86 32.82
N THR A 27 -18.17 7.10 32.33
CA THR A 27 -18.64 7.44 30.98
C THR A 27 -17.84 6.58 30.02
N SER A 28 -18.36 5.41 29.68
CA SER A 28 -17.99 4.70 28.48
C SER A 28 -18.35 5.62 27.32
N VAL A 29 -17.37 6.40 26.85
CA VAL A 29 -17.42 6.91 25.50
C VAL A 29 -17.42 5.64 24.64
N LEU A 30 -18.59 5.27 24.12
CA LEU A 30 -18.72 4.29 23.06
C LEU A 30 -18.09 4.93 21.82
N GLY A 31 -16.76 5.03 21.81
CA GLY A 31 -16.00 5.27 20.60
C GLY A 31 -16.14 4.01 19.76
N ASP A 32 -16.42 4.19 18.47
CA ASP A 32 -16.36 3.08 17.52
C ASP A 32 -15.05 2.30 17.73
N PRO A 33 -15.07 0.96 17.64
CA PRO A 33 -13.85 0.18 17.76
C PRO A 33 -12.83 0.70 16.74
N PRO A 34 -11.54 0.85 17.13
CA PRO A 34 -10.53 1.41 16.26
C PRO A 34 -10.52 0.65 14.94
N SER A 35 -10.63 1.38 13.82
CA SER A 35 -10.66 0.80 12.49
C SER A 35 -9.40 -0.04 12.27
N THR A 36 -9.58 -1.26 11.75
CA THR A 36 -8.44 -2.12 11.46
C THR A 36 -7.54 -1.44 10.41
N PRO A 37 -6.23 -1.29 10.67
CA PRO A 37 -5.35 -0.63 9.72
C PRO A 37 -5.37 -1.41 8.41
N LYS A 38 -5.58 -0.72 7.30
CA LYS A 38 -5.36 -1.28 5.96
C LYS A 38 -3.87 -1.32 5.71
N VAL A 39 -3.26 -2.48 5.96
CA VAL A 39 -1.82 -2.69 5.80
C VAL A 39 -1.52 -3.04 4.35
N HIS A 40 -0.57 -2.32 3.75
CA HIS A 40 -0.07 -2.58 2.41
C HIS A 40 1.42 -2.92 2.48
N CYS A 41 1.81 -4.11 2.02
CA CYS A 41 3.20 -4.54 1.96
C CYS A 41 3.68 -4.65 0.52
N TRP A 42 4.92 -4.24 0.26
CA TRP A 42 5.54 -4.35 -1.06
C TRP A 42 7.06 -4.51 -0.96
N CYS A 43 7.63 -5.09 -2.01
CA CYS A 43 9.07 -5.22 -2.19
C CYS A 43 9.51 -4.47 -3.46
N SER A 44 10.17 -3.32 -3.27
CA SER A 44 10.60 -2.44 -4.36
C SER A 44 11.93 -2.85 -5.00
N SER A 45 12.76 -3.60 -4.28
CA SER A 45 14.01 -4.17 -4.80
C SER A 45 14.08 -5.63 -4.39
N TYR A 46 13.49 -6.51 -5.18
CA TYR A 46 13.44 -7.94 -4.88
C TYR A 46 14.83 -8.58 -4.88
N PRO A 47 15.19 -9.38 -3.85
CA PRO A 47 14.41 -9.75 -2.66
C PRO A 47 14.76 -8.96 -1.38
N ASN A 48 15.45 -7.83 -1.53
CA ASN A 48 16.21 -7.19 -0.46
C ASN A 48 15.42 -6.17 0.35
N VAL A 49 14.54 -5.40 -0.29
CA VAL A 49 13.92 -4.22 0.32
C VAL A 49 12.41 -4.41 0.40
N THR A 50 11.91 -4.70 1.59
CA THR A 50 10.49 -4.93 1.87
C THR A 50 9.96 -3.93 2.88
N PHE A 51 8.86 -3.29 2.53
CA PHE A 51 8.17 -2.33 3.37
C PHE A 51 6.71 -2.73 3.55
N CYS A 52 6.17 -2.40 4.72
CA CYS A 52 4.73 -2.39 4.96
C CYS A 52 4.32 -1.03 5.49
N SER A 53 3.19 -0.51 5.03
CA SER A 53 2.66 0.78 5.48
C SER A 53 1.18 0.72 5.80
N TRP A 54 0.74 1.61 6.69
CA TRP A 54 -0.67 1.79 7.03
C TRP A 54 -0.93 3.24 7.44
N PRO A 55 -2.16 3.75 7.22
CA PRO A 55 -2.51 5.10 7.61
C PRO A 55 -2.67 5.23 9.12
N GLU A 56 -2.39 6.43 9.61
CA GLU A 56 -2.77 6.83 10.97
C GLU A 56 -4.32 6.90 11.09
N PRO A 57 -4.93 6.26 12.10
CA PRO A 57 -6.37 6.26 12.29
C PRO A 57 -6.83 7.65 12.75
N LEU A 58 -7.68 8.29 11.94
CA LEU A 58 -8.50 9.41 12.40
C LEU A 58 -9.73 8.84 13.15
N PRO A 59 -10.18 9.39 14.31
CA PRO A 59 -9.72 10.59 15.02
C PRO A 59 -8.91 10.34 16.32
N SER A 60 -8.68 9.08 16.69
CA SER A 60 -7.95 8.73 17.92
C SER A 60 -6.46 8.56 17.64
N HIS A 61 -5.62 9.46 18.17
CA HIS A 61 -4.18 9.26 18.13
C HIS A 61 -3.84 7.98 18.93
N PRO A 62 -3.32 6.93 18.27
CA PRO A 62 -2.94 5.71 18.96
C PRO A 62 -1.80 6.03 19.92
N THR A 63 -1.81 5.40 21.10
CA THR A 63 -0.74 5.56 22.08
C THR A 63 0.55 4.91 21.59
N GLN A 64 0.43 3.77 20.88
CA GLN A 64 1.57 3.03 20.39
C GLN A 64 1.19 2.06 19.26
N TYR A 65 2.09 1.89 18.29
CA TYR A 65 2.08 0.76 17.36
C TYR A 65 3.13 -0.28 17.74
N ILE A 66 2.78 -1.54 17.57
CA ILE A 66 3.69 -2.68 17.71
C ILE A 66 3.53 -3.52 16.45
N ALA A 67 4.60 -3.67 15.68
CA ALA A 67 4.62 -4.52 14.49
C ALA A 67 5.61 -5.67 14.68
N THR A 68 5.14 -6.90 14.50
CA THR A 68 5.96 -8.12 14.61
C THR A 68 5.73 -9.02 13.42
N TYR A 69 6.75 -9.78 13.03
CA TYR A 69 6.67 -10.72 11.92
C TYR A 69 7.40 -12.03 12.23
N SER A 70 6.88 -13.14 11.71
CA SER A 70 7.48 -14.47 11.85
C SER A 70 7.23 -15.32 10.62
N GLU A 71 8.09 -16.31 10.39
CA GLU A 71 7.80 -17.38 9.44
C GLU A 71 6.60 -18.19 9.98
N ARG A 72 5.64 -18.56 9.13
CA ARG A 72 4.37 -19.20 9.56
C ARG A 72 4.61 -20.46 10.39
N ASP A 73 5.51 -21.32 9.95
CA ASP A 73 5.75 -22.64 10.55
C ASP A 73 6.94 -22.67 11.51
N SER A 74 7.47 -21.49 11.88
CA SER A 74 8.61 -21.40 12.77
C SER A 74 8.19 -21.38 14.23
N ASN A 75 8.90 -22.16 15.05
CA ASN A 75 8.80 -22.13 16.52
C ASN A 75 9.64 -21.01 17.15
N ALA A 76 10.31 -20.17 16.35
CA ALA A 76 11.08 -19.05 16.85
C ALA A 76 10.17 -17.89 17.27
N ASP A 77 10.62 -17.09 18.23
CA ASP A 77 9.91 -15.90 18.64
C ASP A 77 9.74 -14.91 17.46
N PRO A 78 8.57 -14.22 17.37
CA PRO A 78 8.36 -13.20 16.35
C PRO A 78 9.38 -12.07 16.45
N LYS A 79 9.91 -11.67 15.31
CA LYS A 79 10.83 -10.54 15.21
C LYS A 79 10.05 -9.24 15.24
N THR A 80 10.59 -8.22 15.92
CA THR A 80 10.01 -6.88 15.90
C THR A 80 10.44 -6.12 14.65
N CYS A 81 9.50 -5.43 14.02
CA CYS A 81 9.78 -4.57 12.89
C CYS A 81 10.27 -3.19 13.32
N HIS A 82 11.19 -2.61 12.55
CA HIS A 82 11.61 -1.23 12.76
C HIS A 82 10.52 -0.26 12.25
N LEU A 83 9.78 0.33 13.18
CA LEU A 83 8.72 1.31 12.89
C LEU A 83 9.31 2.69 12.61
N VAL A 84 8.89 3.28 11.50
CA VAL A 84 9.23 4.64 11.10
C VAL A 84 7.94 5.46 11.16
N PRO A 85 7.85 6.44 12.09
CA PRO A 85 6.67 7.25 12.22
C PRO A 85 6.52 8.21 11.03
N PRO A 86 5.28 8.61 10.74
CA PRO A 86 5.02 9.59 9.71
C PRO A 86 5.75 10.92 9.98
N GLY A 87 6.33 11.55 8.95
CA GLY A 87 6.99 12.86 9.08
C GLY A 87 8.38 12.82 9.73
N SER A 88 8.90 11.64 10.04
CA SER A 88 10.32 11.47 10.35
C SER A 88 11.19 11.78 9.12
N SER A 89 12.42 12.25 9.33
CA SER A 89 13.38 12.53 8.25
C SER A 89 13.68 11.31 7.36
N SER A 90 13.40 10.10 7.84
CA SER A 90 13.50 8.84 7.08
C SER A 90 12.31 8.55 6.15
N SER A 91 11.17 9.24 6.31
CA SER A 91 10.03 9.18 5.39
C SER A 91 10.24 10.02 4.12
N ALA A 92 11.32 10.81 4.03
CA ALA A 92 11.62 11.69 2.90
C ALA A 92 12.17 10.97 1.65
N LEU A 93 12.07 9.64 1.57
CA LEU A 93 12.45 8.86 0.39
C LEU A 93 11.35 8.80 -0.69
N THR A 94 10.17 9.40 -0.46
CA THR A 94 9.12 9.55 -1.46
C THR A 94 9.26 10.89 -2.21
N THR A 95 9.65 10.81 -3.48
CA THR A 95 9.89 11.95 -4.40
C THR A 95 8.61 12.61 -4.93
N GLU A 96 7.52 12.62 -4.16
CA GLU A 96 6.25 13.24 -4.55
C GLU A 96 6.03 14.54 -3.75
N PRO A 97 5.70 15.67 -4.40
CA PRO A 97 5.34 16.89 -3.67
C PRO A 97 4.09 16.62 -2.81
N PRO A 98 4.02 17.12 -1.56
CA PRO A 98 2.85 16.93 -0.72
C PRO A 98 1.66 17.65 -1.35
N SER A 99 0.80 16.88 -2.03
CA SER A 99 -0.55 17.33 -2.34
C SER A 99 -1.29 17.55 -1.02
N SER A 100 -2.23 18.50 -1.01
CA SER A 100 -2.77 19.16 0.18
C SER A 100 -3.57 18.28 1.16
N LEU A 101 -3.51 16.95 1.06
CA LEU A 101 -4.09 15.96 1.98
C LEU A 101 -3.27 14.64 1.95
N SER A 102 -1.93 14.68 2.00
CA SER A 102 -1.15 13.44 2.07
C SER A 102 -1.51 12.65 3.32
N GLU A 103 -2.10 11.46 3.16
CA GLU A 103 -2.34 10.55 4.28
C GLU A 103 -1.01 10.25 4.97
N GLN A 104 -0.97 10.44 6.28
CA GLN A 104 0.23 10.35 7.08
C GLN A 104 0.45 8.86 7.42
N LEU A 105 1.48 8.24 6.81
CA LEU A 105 1.68 6.78 6.82
C LEU A 105 2.80 6.33 7.76
N TRP A 106 2.50 5.31 8.57
CA TRP A 106 3.52 4.54 9.28
C TRP A 106 4.20 3.57 8.34
N HIS A 107 5.49 3.34 8.54
CA HIS A 107 6.26 2.37 7.76
C HIS A 107 6.94 1.35 8.67
N CYS A 108 7.03 0.13 8.18
CA CYS A 108 7.70 -1.00 8.80
C CYS A 108 8.66 -1.61 7.79
N HIS A 109 9.97 -1.59 8.11
CA HIS A 109 11.00 -2.22 7.28
C HIS A 109 11.23 -3.68 7.73
N LEU A 110 11.11 -4.61 6.78
CA LEU A 110 11.23 -6.05 7.01
C LEU A 110 12.49 -6.58 6.31
N PRO A 111 13.66 -6.59 6.98
CA PRO A 111 14.90 -7.02 6.36
C PRO A 111 14.99 -8.55 6.26
N ASN A 112 15.71 -9.02 5.23
CA ASN A 112 16.18 -10.40 5.09
C ASN A 112 15.07 -11.47 5.12
N LEU A 113 13.97 -11.22 4.41
CA LEU A 113 12.95 -12.25 4.19
C LEU A 113 13.48 -13.32 3.24
N LYS A 114 13.15 -14.58 3.51
CA LYS A 114 13.51 -15.71 2.67
C LYS A 114 12.54 -15.82 1.50
N LEU A 115 13.07 -16.22 0.35
CA LEU A 115 12.23 -16.61 -0.79
C LEU A 115 11.39 -17.84 -0.45
N LEU A 116 10.25 -17.96 -1.12
CA LEU A 116 9.33 -19.09 -1.04
C LEU A 116 8.92 -19.45 0.39
N THR A 117 8.92 -18.45 1.28
CA THR A 117 8.62 -18.61 2.70
C THR A 117 7.43 -17.74 3.05
N GLU A 118 6.42 -18.34 3.69
CA GLU A 118 5.24 -17.60 4.12
C GLU A 118 5.49 -16.91 5.46
N TYR A 119 5.24 -15.60 5.50
CA TYR A 119 5.40 -14.77 6.68
C TYR A 119 4.06 -14.30 7.20
N ILE A 120 3.90 -14.29 8.51
CA ILE A 120 2.79 -13.67 9.21
C ILE A 120 3.26 -12.32 9.75
N LEU A 121 2.56 -11.24 9.41
CA LEU A 121 2.74 -9.91 9.97
C LEU A 121 1.57 -9.59 10.91
N ASN A 122 1.90 -9.17 12.12
CA ASN A 122 0.97 -8.71 13.13
C ASN A 122 1.22 -7.24 13.44
N ILE A 123 0.20 -6.41 13.27
CA ILE A 123 0.21 -5.00 13.64
C ILE A 123 -0.80 -4.76 14.75
N THR A 124 -0.29 -4.50 15.95
CA THR A 124 -1.10 -4.19 17.12
C THR A 124 -1.12 -2.68 17.34
N VAL A 125 -2.31 -2.14 17.50
CA VAL A 125 -2.57 -0.73 17.81
C VAL A 125 -3.05 -0.65 19.25
N VAL A 126 -2.35 0.15 20.06
CA VAL A 126 -2.65 0.34 21.48
C VAL A 126 -3.25 1.72 21.68
N HIS A 127 -4.40 1.77 22.34
CA HIS A 127 -5.10 2.98 22.77
C HIS A 127 -5.20 3.01 24.30
N SER A 128 -5.59 4.15 24.87
CA SER A 128 -5.79 4.29 26.33
C SER A 128 -6.82 3.31 26.91
N GLY A 129 -7.82 2.89 26.12
CA GLY A 129 -8.89 1.98 26.54
C GLY A 129 -8.72 0.51 26.14
N GLY A 130 -7.63 0.14 25.48
CA GLY A 130 -7.41 -1.25 25.02
C GLY A 130 -6.55 -1.34 23.76
N SER A 131 -6.50 -2.53 23.15
CA SER A 131 -5.71 -2.79 21.93
C SER A 131 -6.52 -3.50 20.86
N SER A 132 -6.22 -3.21 19.59
CA SER A 132 -6.70 -3.97 18.43
C SER A 132 -5.51 -4.46 17.62
N PHE A 133 -5.71 -5.44 16.75
CA PHE A 133 -4.62 -5.95 15.90
C PHE A 133 -5.10 -6.30 14.49
N HIS A 134 -4.18 -6.29 13.53
CA HIS A 134 -4.35 -6.75 12.17
C HIS A 134 -3.31 -7.83 11.86
N LEU A 135 -3.78 -9.00 11.43
CA LEU A 135 -2.94 -10.08 10.95
C LEU A 135 -3.02 -10.17 9.42
N SER A 136 -1.85 -10.23 8.79
CA SER A 136 -1.71 -10.48 7.36
C SER A 136 -0.70 -11.61 7.13
N SER A 137 -0.86 -12.34 6.03
CA SER A 137 0.10 -13.34 5.58
C SER A 137 0.51 -13.03 4.15
N PHE A 138 1.79 -13.21 3.83
CA PHE A 138 2.31 -13.02 2.49
C PHE A 138 3.60 -13.81 2.26
N MET A 139 3.88 -14.09 0.99
CA MET A 139 5.20 -14.47 0.52
C MET A 139 5.84 -13.29 -0.21
N LEU A 140 7.17 -13.27 -0.31
CA LEU A 140 7.88 -12.15 -0.93
C LEU A 140 7.50 -11.99 -2.42
N GLU A 141 7.25 -13.13 -3.07
CA GLU A 141 6.83 -13.27 -4.46
C GLU A 141 5.48 -12.60 -4.76
N ASP A 142 4.59 -12.55 -3.77
CA ASP A 142 3.25 -11.96 -3.92
C ASP A 142 3.27 -10.44 -3.84
N ILE A 143 4.27 -9.89 -3.14
CA ILE A 143 4.37 -8.47 -2.83
C ILE A 143 5.44 -7.74 -3.65
N VAL A 144 6.03 -8.40 -4.66
CA VAL A 144 6.97 -7.74 -5.57
C VAL A 144 6.28 -6.58 -6.29
N LYS A 145 6.82 -5.37 -6.16
CA LYS A 145 6.33 -4.18 -6.86
C LYS A 145 7.52 -3.24 -7.06
N PRO A 146 8.21 -3.30 -8.21
CA PRO A 146 9.34 -2.43 -8.52
C PRO A 146 8.93 -0.95 -8.45
N ASP A 147 9.91 -0.07 -8.32
CA ASP A 147 9.70 1.35 -8.58
C ASP A 147 9.46 1.62 -10.08
N PRO A 148 8.87 2.77 -10.47
CA PRO A 148 8.65 3.09 -11.89
C PRO A 148 9.96 3.21 -12.69
N PRO A 149 9.96 2.84 -13.99
CA PRO A 149 11.06 3.16 -14.90
C PRO A 149 11.36 4.66 -14.94
N VAL A 150 12.63 5.00 -15.15
CA VAL A 150 13.10 6.38 -15.22
C VAL A 150 13.56 6.74 -16.63
N ASP A 151 13.84 8.02 -16.87
CA ASP A 151 14.38 8.52 -18.14
C ASP A 151 13.57 8.12 -19.39
N VAL A 152 12.23 8.09 -19.28
CA VAL A 152 11.37 7.76 -20.40
C VAL A 152 11.47 8.85 -21.48
N ARG A 153 11.80 8.44 -22.71
CA ARG A 153 11.99 9.31 -23.87
C ARG A 153 11.21 8.75 -25.05
N VAL A 154 10.66 9.63 -25.86
CA VAL A 154 9.95 9.26 -27.09
C VAL A 154 10.49 10.08 -28.23
N SER A 155 10.96 9.43 -29.29
CA SER A 155 11.53 10.09 -30.46
C SER A 155 10.94 9.52 -31.77
N PRO A 156 10.76 10.35 -32.81
CA PRO A 156 10.39 9.87 -34.13
C PRO A 156 11.59 9.20 -34.80
N LEU A 157 11.45 7.91 -35.15
CA LEU A 157 12.49 7.15 -35.84
C LEU A 157 12.31 7.21 -37.36
N ALA A 158 11.06 7.14 -37.83
CA ALA A 158 10.68 7.27 -39.23
C ALA A 158 9.22 7.75 -39.34
N THR A 159 8.71 8.00 -40.56
CA THR A 159 7.36 8.55 -40.80
C THR A 159 6.22 7.78 -40.12
N LYS A 160 6.43 6.50 -39.78
CA LYS A 160 5.41 5.62 -39.17
C LYS A 160 5.86 4.97 -37.85
N TYR A 161 7.05 5.31 -37.37
CA TYR A 161 7.71 4.62 -36.27
C TYR A 161 8.10 5.62 -35.19
N LEU A 162 7.67 5.35 -33.96
CA LEU A 162 8.18 6.00 -32.76
C LEU A 162 9.07 5.03 -32.01
N LEU A 163 10.20 5.52 -31.55
CA LEU A 163 11.05 4.85 -30.60
C LEU A 163 10.73 5.37 -29.21
N VAL A 164 10.31 4.48 -28.31
CA VAL A 164 10.16 4.76 -26.88
C VAL A 164 11.33 4.10 -26.17
N GLU A 165 12.06 4.86 -25.36
CA GLU A 165 13.22 4.39 -24.60
C GLU A 165 13.06 4.75 -23.12
N TRP A 166 13.63 3.97 -22.22
CA TRP A 166 13.62 4.21 -20.78
C TRP A 166 14.88 3.64 -20.14
N SER A 167 15.01 3.78 -18.83
CA SER A 167 15.98 3.08 -17.99
C SER A 167 15.26 2.29 -16.90
N PRO A 168 15.84 1.17 -16.41
CA PRO A 168 15.29 0.43 -15.29
C PRO A 168 15.22 1.31 -14.03
N PRO A 169 14.38 0.97 -13.04
CA PRO A 169 14.34 1.68 -11.77
C PRO A 169 15.71 1.56 -11.07
N PRO A 170 16.36 2.66 -10.65
CA PRO A 170 17.68 2.61 -10.04
C PRO A 170 17.75 1.78 -8.74
N THR A 171 16.61 1.62 -8.06
CA THR A 171 16.47 0.80 -6.86
C THR A 171 16.52 -0.70 -7.16
N TRP A 172 16.20 -1.11 -8.39
CA TRP A 172 16.20 -2.52 -8.80
C TRP A 172 17.62 -2.96 -9.22
N THR A 173 18.43 -3.32 -8.23
CA THR A 173 19.86 -3.61 -8.42
C THR A 173 20.16 -5.03 -8.90
N SER A 174 19.21 -5.96 -8.73
CA SER A 174 19.40 -7.39 -9.04
C SER A 174 18.95 -7.78 -10.45
N THR A 175 19.08 -6.90 -11.45
CA THR A 175 18.56 -7.13 -12.82
C THR A 175 19.10 -8.39 -13.48
N ASP A 176 20.33 -8.81 -13.15
CA ASP A 176 20.99 -9.97 -13.75
C ASP A 176 20.38 -11.30 -13.28
N ILE A 177 19.80 -11.30 -12.08
CA ILE A 177 19.21 -12.49 -11.44
C ILE A 177 17.68 -12.44 -11.55
N PHE A 178 17.09 -11.25 -11.38
CA PHE A 178 15.67 -10.98 -11.44
C PHE A 178 15.40 -9.91 -12.50
N PRO A 179 15.40 -10.28 -13.80
CA PRO A 179 15.19 -9.31 -14.85
C PRO A 179 13.78 -8.72 -14.81
N LEU A 180 13.61 -7.56 -15.43
CA LEU A 180 12.33 -6.87 -15.49
C LEU A 180 11.69 -7.01 -16.87
N LYS A 181 10.37 -7.00 -16.87
CA LYS A 181 9.52 -6.77 -18.01
C LYS A 181 8.86 -5.42 -17.96
N TYR A 182 8.46 -4.91 -19.12
CA TYR A 182 7.87 -3.58 -19.22
C TYR A 182 6.55 -3.62 -19.98
N GLN A 183 5.66 -2.72 -19.59
CA GLN A 183 4.41 -2.45 -20.28
C GLN A 183 4.37 -0.97 -20.63
N ILE A 184 4.07 -0.65 -21.89
CA ILE A 184 3.85 0.73 -22.32
C ILE A 184 2.35 0.99 -22.36
N LEU A 185 1.92 2.04 -21.66
CA LEU A 185 0.62 2.66 -21.81
C LEU A 185 0.76 3.87 -22.71
N TYR A 186 -0.07 3.97 -23.74
CA TYR A 186 -0.16 5.17 -24.55
C TYR A 186 -1.59 5.52 -24.94
N GLN A 187 -1.90 6.82 -24.93
CA GLN A 187 -3.24 7.33 -25.22
C GLN A 187 -3.19 8.61 -26.02
N TRP A 188 -4.15 8.78 -26.94
CA TRP A 188 -4.36 10.06 -27.61
C TRP A 188 -5.05 11.02 -26.64
N GLU A 189 -4.47 12.20 -26.44
CA GLU A 189 -4.90 13.16 -25.40
C GLU A 189 -6.36 13.61 -25.50
N ILE A 190 -6.88 13.80 -26.71
CA ILE A 190 -8.18 14.47 -26.90
C ILE A 190 -9.37 13.49 -26.83
N ARG A 191 -9.23 12.27 -27.37
CA ARG A 191 -10.30 11.24 -27.42
C ARG A 191 -9.76 9.80 -27.52
N GLY A 192 -8.54 9.54 -27.07
CA GLY A 192 -7.96 8.20 -27.14
C GLY A 192 -8.48 7.29 -26.05
N SER A 193 -8.77 6.03 -26.39
CA SER A 193 -8.74 4.97 -25.40
C SER A 193 -7.28 4.63 -25.04
N PRO A 194 -7.01 4.25 -23.79
CA PRO A 194 -5.69 3.76 -23.40
C PRO A 194 -5.38 2.48 -24.18
N LYS A 195 -4.18 2.44 -24.75
CA LYS A 195 -3.64 1.27 -25.42
C LYS A 195 -2.43 0.76 -24.65
N PHE A 196 -2.33 -0.56 -24.55
CA PHE A 196 -1.24 -1.22 -23.87
C PHE A 196 -0.40 -2.01 -24.85
N ASN A 197 0.92 -1.94 -24.69
CA ASN A 197 1.85 -2.82 -25.36
C ASN A 197 2.69 -3.53 -24.31
N ASN A 198 2.48 -4.85 -24.18
CA ASN A 198 3.27 -5.69 -23.29
C ASN A 198 4.55 -6.07 -24.03
N LEU A 199 5.69 -5.71 -23.47
CA LEU A 199 6.96 -5.91 -24.13
C LEU A 199 7.69 -7.08 -23.50
N GLY A 200 7.91 -8.14 -24.28
CA GLY A 200 8.82 -9.22 -23.94
C GLY A 200 9.26 -10.06 -25.15
N PRO A 201 10.42 -10.75 -25.10
CA PRO A 201 11.39 -10.79 -23.99
C PRO A 201 12.72 -10.01 -24.24
N TYR A 202 13.55 -9.54 -23.28
CA TYR A 202 13.39 -8.77 -22.03
C TYR A 202 14.65 -7.95 -21.60
N GLU A 203 15.52 -7.53 -22.53
CA GLU A 203 16.68 -6.65 -22.20
C GLU A 203 16.54 -5.24 -22.77
N ASN A 204 15.60 -5.06 -23.70
CA ASN A 204 15.49 -3.79 -24.39
C ASN A 204 14.67 -2.83 -23.56
N THR A 205 15.36 -1.83 -23.02
CA THR A 205 14.75 -0.62 -22.49
C THR A 205 14.29 0.32 -23.63
N LYS A 206 13.84 -0.28 -24.73
CA LYS A 206 13.36 0.40 -25.93
C LYS A 206 12.29 -0.40 -26.65
N ALA A 207 11.35 0.29 -27.28
CA ALA A 207 10.30 -0.31 -28.09
C ALA A 207 9.93 0.57 -29.28
N GLU A 208 9.71 -0.08 -30.42
CA GLU A 208 9.17 0.58 -31.60
C GLU A 208 7.64 0.49 -31.62
N LEU A 209 6.98 1.64 -31.66
CA LEU A 209 5.53 1.74 -31.80
C LEU A 209 5.17 2.19 -33.22
N LYS A 210 4.14 1.55 -33.77
CA LYS A 210 3.64 1.81 -35.13
C LYS A 210 2.15 2.13 -35.11
N GLY A 211 1.65 2.69 -36.22
CA GLY A 211 0.21 2.91 -36.42
C GLY A 211 -0.36 4.08 -35.61
N LEU A 212 0.49 5.01 -35.19
CA LEU A 212 0.08 6.27 -34.57
C LEU A 212 -0.26 7.28 -35.64
N ILE A 213 -1.29 8.09 -35.38
CA ILE A 213 -1.87 8.96 -36.40
C ILE A 213 -1.08 10.28 -36.45
N PRO A 214 -0.55 10.66 -37.63
CA PRO A 214 0.17 11.92 -37.80
C PRO A 214 -0.65 13.15 -37.37
N GLY A 215 0.01 14.14 -36.79
CA GLY A 215 -0.60 15.38 -36.29
C GLY A 215 -1.31 15.27 -34.94
N ARG A 216 -1.33 14.08 -34.31
CA ARG A 216 -1.96 13.88 -33.00
C ARG A 216 -0.95 13.85 -31.87
N THR A 217 -1.34 14.38 -30.71
CA THR A 217 -0.55 14.33 -29.47
C THR A 217 -0.87 13.07 -28.68
N TYR A 218 0.15 12.27 -28.38
CA TYR A 218 0.02 11.08 -27.54
C TYR A 218 0.77 11.28 -26.23
N GLN A 219 0.24 10.69 -25.17
CA GLN A 219 0.90 10.55 -23.88
C GLN A 219 1.37 9.10 -23.73
N PHE A 220 2.61 8.91 -23.27
CA PHE A 220 3.26 7.63 -23.06
C PHE A 220 3.70 7.49 -21.61
N GLN A 221 3.52 6.30 -21.05
CA GLN A 221 4.00 5.90 -19.73
C GLN A 221 4.47 4.46 -19.77
N VAL A 222 5.42 4.11 -18.91
CA VAL A 222 5.99 2.76 -18.82
C VAL A 222 5.88 2.28 -17.38
N CYS A 223 5.50 1.02 -17.16
CA CYS A 223 5.61 0.36 -15.86
C CYS A 223 6.55 -0.84 -15.95
N ALA A 224 7.25 -1.15 -14.86
CA ALA A 224 8.13 -2.29 -14.70
C ALA A 224 7.45 -3.39 -13.89
N LYS A 225 7.64 -4.64 -14.28
CA LYS A 225 7.20 -5.81 -13.51
C LYS A 225 8.33 -6.84 -13.50
N GLU A 226 8.38 -7.67 -12.47
CA GLU A 226 9.31 -8.81 -12.47
C GLU A 226 9.01 -9.76 -13.66
N MET A 227 10.07 -10.34 -14.21
CA MET A 227 10.09 -11.20 -15.39
C MET A 227 8.97 -12.25 -15.44
N LEU A 228 8.94 -13.10 -14.43
CA LEU A 228 8.03 -14.22 -14.28
C LEU A 228 6.60 -13.74 -13.96
N GLY A 229 6.44 -12.44 -13.70
CA GLY A 229 5.15 -11.83 -13.42
C GLY A 229 4.77 -11.91 -11.95
N LEU A 230 5.75 -12.09 -11.07
CA LEU A 230 5.58 -12.02 -9.63
C LEU A 230 5.03 -10.65 -9.21
N GLY A 231 4.20 -10.64 -8.18
CA GLY A 231 3.51 -9.48 -7.65
C GLY A 231 2.82 -8.60 -8.71
N GLN A 232 3.05 -7.28 -8.60
CA GLN A 232 2.36 -6.24 -9.36
C GLN A 232 3.31 -5.46 -10.28
N CYS A 233 2.76 -4.73 -11.25
CA CYS A 233 3.55 -3.70 -11.93
C CYS A 233 3.87 -2.56 -10.96
N SER A 234 4.98 -1.88 -11.22
CA SER A 234 5.26 -0.57 -10.65
C SER A 234 4.10 0.39 -10.94
N ASP A 235 4.11 1.53 -10.26
CA ASP A 235 3.32 2.65 -10.74
C ASP A 235 3.83 3.08 -12.13
N TRP A 236 2.97 3.75 -12.89
CA TRP A 236 3.34 4.26 -14.20
C TRP A 236 4.39 5.37 -14.05
N SER A 237 5.40 5.38 -14.93
CA SER A 237 6.35 6.48 -15.04
C SER A 237 5.65 7.83 -15.23
N SER A 238 6.36 8.92 -15.00
CA SER A 238 5.88 10.25 -15.38
C SER A 238 5.51 10.27 -16.87
N PRO A 239 4.39 10.94 -17.23
CA PRO A 239 3.90 10.94 -18.60
C PRO A 239 4.77 11.77 -19.54
N VAL A 240 5.08 11.20 -20.70
CA VAL A 240 5.79 11.88 -21.79
C VAL A 240 4.82 12.17 -22.93
N LYS A 241 4.71 13.43 -23.33
CA LYS A 241 3.83 13.86 -24.42
C LYS A 241 4.62 14.17 -25.69
N ILE A 242 4.14 13.70 -26.83
CA ILE A 242 4.71 14.02 -28.15
C ILE A 242 3.64 14.10 -29.22
N THR A 243 3.79 15.04 -30.14
CA THR A 243 2.95 15.17 -31.33
C THR A 243 3.59 14.42 -32.50
N ILE A 244 2.83 13.52 -33.12
CA ILE A 244 3.35 12.73 -34.25
C ILE A 244 3.55 13.66 -35.45
N PRO A 245 4.75 13.69 -36.07
CA PRO A 245 5.00 14.52 -37.25
C PRO A 245 4.05 14.18 -38.40
N THR A 246 3.54 15.19 -39.12
CA THR A 246 2.64 15.04 -40.28
C THR A 246 3.36 14.71 -41.61
N THR A 247 4.70 14.75 -41.63
CA THR A 247 5.58 14.92 -42.82
C THR A 247 5.27 16.20 -43.61
N LYS A 248 6.25 16.96 -44.11
CA LYS A 248 7.56 16.59 -44.67
C LYS A 248 8.76 16.97 -43.78
N LEU A 249 9.68 16.03 -43.57
CA LEU A 249 11.09 16.32 -43.28
C LEU A 249 11.84 16.38 -44.61
#